data_AF-A0A536LGD5-F1
#
_entry.id   AF-A0A536LGD5-F1
#
_cell.length_a   1.000
_cell.length_b   1.000
_cell.length_c   1.000
_cell.angle_alpha   90.00
_cell.angle_beta   90.00
_cell.angle_gamma   90.00
#
_symmetry.space_group_name_H-M   'P 1'
#
loop_
_entity.id
_entity.type
_entity.pdbx_description
1 polymer ?
#
loop_
_entity_poly.entity_id
_entity_poly.type
_entity_poly.pdbx_seq_one_letter_code
_entity_poly.pdbx_strand_id
1 'polypeptide(L)'
;YIVSVAASSKPDTLGTGGPGTIATPHRTYNVLELANGSAAELGEGLLLSGSYVQFFVTIDGDSSSITLKDGTVLTSRTSPGINWNGYPGRFSFGLFTDPPVQVTDTGAVVVIDFDLGRSFYANDPANAAAGFGYVGYMQVRNSAVTGSVSGTVAGVNAGSIADASITLLVVNPSYPTDEATWGVWGTARSDATGRFRLPYASPGSYVLAVDAPATSAYGSLRVPGVAVSVGAETKTGMLVVPLR
;
A
#
# COMPACT_ATOMS: atom_id res chain seq x y z
N TYR A 1 -6.68 12.51 -5.34
CA TYR A 1 -7.14 13.66 -4.53
C TYR A 1 -7.95 13.13 -3.37
N ILE A 2 -7.57 13.49 -2.14
CA ILE A 2 -8.28 13.03 -0.93
C ILE A 2 -9.18 14.17 -0.44
N VAL A 3 -10.47 13.85 -0.32
CA VAL A 3 -11.53 14.78 0.12
C VAL A 3 -11.65 14.75 1.63
N SER A 4 -11.78 13.57 2.22
CA SER A 4 -11.96 13.41 3.66
C SER A 4 -11.49 12.04 4.16
N VAL A 5 -11.19 12.00 5.45
CA VAL A 5 -10.96 10.78 6.23
C VAL A 5 -11.92 10.79 7.40
N ALA A 6 -12.58 9.66 7.68
CA ALA A 6 -13.50 9.51 8.81
C ALA A 6 -13.34 8.13 9.46
N ALA A 7 -13.90 7.92 10.65
CA ALA A 7 -13.85 6.64 11.35
C ALA A 7 -15.17 6.30 12.05
N SER A 8 -15.42 4.99 12.21
CA SER A 8 -16.60 4.45 12.87
C SER A 8 -16.22 3.35 13.86
N SER A 9 -16.90 3.36 15.01
CA SER A 9 -16.87 2.28 16.01
C SER A 9 -17.85 1.14 15.69
N LYS A 10 -18.67 1.30 14.66
CA LYS A 10 -19.61 0.28 14.17
C LYS A 10 -19.25 -0.13 12.73
N PRO A 11 -19.38 -1.43 12.38
CA PRO A 11 -19.29 -1.84 10.99
C PRO A 11 -20.52 -1.33 10.23
N ASP A 12 -20.29 -0.56 9.15
CA ASP A 12 -21.29 -0.05 8.20
C ASP A 12 -22.33 1.00 8.69
N THR A 13 -22.79 1.82 7.74
CA THR A 13 -23.49 3.12 7.82
C THR A 13 -24.97 3.08 8.21
N LEU A 14 -25.55 1.91 8.51
CA LEU A 14 -27.00 1.74 8.72
C LEU A 14 -27.48 2.02 10.16
N GLY A 15 -26.59 2.48 11.04
CA GLY A 15 -26.91 2.83 12.43
C GLY A 15 -26.94 4.34 12.68
N THR A 16 -27.78 4.78 13.61
CA THR A 16 -27.66 6.12 14.19
C THR A 16 -26.29 6.27 14.86
N GLY A 17 -25.49 7.23 14.39
CA GLY A 17 -24.10 7.45 14.80
C GLY A 17 -23.07 7.26 13.67
N GLY A 18 -23.33 7.86 12.50
CA GLY A 18 -22.46 7.78 11.32
C GLY A 18 -20.99 8.17 11.60
N PRO A 19 -20.09 7.93 10.64
CA PRO A 19 -18.65 8.07 10.88
C PRO A 19 -18.28 9.48 11.30
N GLY A 20 -17.43 9.58 12.32
CA GLY A 20 -16.84 10.85 12.76
C GLY A 20 -15.75 11.27 11.80
N THR A 21 -15.87 12.47 11.22
CA THR A 21 -14.82 13.04 10.36
C THR A 21 -13.56 13.30 11.16
N ILE A 22 -12.44 12.76 10.67
CA ILE A 22 -11.10 13.04 11.21
C ILE A 22 -10.50 14.25 10.50
N ALA A 23 -10.49 14.24 9.16
CA ALA A 23 -9.84 15.28 8.38
C ALA A 23 -10.54 15.53 7.06
N THR A 24 -10.40 16.75 6.52
CA THR A 24 -10.89 17.15 5.19
C THR A 24 -9.77 17.82 4.38
N PRO A 25 -8.81 17.05 3.84
CA PRO A 25 -7.57 17.61 3.33
C PRO A 25 -7.74 18.42 2.04
N HIS A 26 -8.73 18.07 1.21
CA HIS A 26 -9.04 18.74 -0.07
C HIS A 26 -7.81 19.01 -0.96
N ARG A 27 -6.94 18.01 -1.10
CA ARG A 27 -5.70 18.15 -1.89
C ARG A 27 -5.26 16.87 -2.60
N THR A 28 -4.38 17.04 -3.59
CA THR A 28 -3.67 15.96 -4.26
C THR A 28 -2.47 15.48 -3.46
N TYR A 29 -2.15 14.20 -3.60
CA TYR A 29 -0.96 13.57 -3.02
C TYR A 29 -0.29 12.77 -4.13
N ASN A 30 1.00 12.97 -4.34
CA ASN A 30 1.77 12.13 -5.27
C ASN A 30 2.14 10.82 -4.56
N VAL A 31 1.34 9.79 -4.76
CA VAL A 31 1.54 8.49 -4.09
C VAL A 31 2.84 7.78 -4.51
N LEU A 32 3.47 8.16 -5.63
CA LEU A 32 4.78 7.64 -6.01
C LEU A 32 5.91 8.19 -5.12
N GLU A 33 5.75 9.40 -4.57
CA GLU A 33 6.72 10.01 -3.64
C GLU A 33 6.59 9.45 -2.22
N LEU A 34 5.49 8.74 -1.93
CA LEU A 34 5.20 8.14 -0.62
C LEU A 34 5.66 6.67 -0.54
N ALA A 35 6.57 6.25 -1.41
CA ALA A 35 7.13 4.91 -1.37
C ALA A 35 8.14 4.73 -0.23
N ASN A 36 8.48 3.47 0.08
CA ASN A 36 9.55 3.10 1.01
C ASN A 36 9.42 3.70 2.42
N GLY A 37 8.19 3.84 2.91
CA GLY A 37 7.92 4.31 4.27
C GLY A 37 7.87 5.83 4.43
N SER A 38 8.00 6.59 3.34
CA SER A 38 7.55 7.98 3.31
C SER A 38 6.04 8.04 3.50
N ALA A 39 5.58 9.04 4.24
CA ALA A 39 4.16 9.27 4.47
C ALA A 39 3.86 10.76 4.41
N ALA A 40 2.65 11.09 3.98
CA ALA A 40 2.13 12.45 4.04
C ALA A 40 1.01 12.52 5.07
N GLU A 41 0.99 13.58 5.85
CA GLU A 41 -0.10 13.84 6.78
C GLU A 41 -1.39 14.13 5.99
N LEU A 42 -2.44 13.37 6.30
CA LEU A 42 -3.78 13.64 5.81
C LEU A 42 -4.47 14.71 6.67
N GLY A 43 -4.25 14.68 7.98
CA GLY A 43 -4.68 15.67 8.95
C GLY A 43 -4.92 15.05 10.31
N GLU A 44 -5.42 15.86 11.23
CA GLU A 44 -5.75 15.50 12.60
C GLU A 44 -7.20 15.89 12.91
N GLY A 45 -7.86 15.10 13.76
CA GLY A 45 -9.22 15.37 14.21
C GLY A 45 -9.52 14.75 15.56
N LEU A 46 -10.52 15.31 16.24
CA LEU A 46 -10.97 14.82 17.54
C LEU A 46 -11.96 13.68 17.36
N LEU A 47 -11.66 12.56 17.99
CA LEU A 47 -12.52 11.40 18.13
C LEU A 47 -12.73 11.12 19.63
N LEU A 48 -13.88 10.58 19.99
CA LEU A 48 -14.09 10.08 21.34
C LEU A 48 -13.20 8.86 21.58
N SER A 49 -12.67 8.72 22.80
CA SER A 49 -11.94 7.51 23.18
C SER A 49 -12.82 6.27 22.99
N GLY A 50 -12.25 5.23 22.36
CA GLY A 50 -12.99 4.04 22.00
C GLY A 50 -12.30 3.16 20.97
N SER A 51 -13.01 2.11 20.58
CA SER A 51 -12.56 1.10 19.62
C SER A 51 -13.17 1.37 18.26
N TYR A 52 -12.33 1.64 17.25
CA TYR A 52 -12.73 1.95 15.89
C TYR A 52 -12.45 0.77 14.98
N VAL A 53 -13.49 0.30 14.29
CA VAL A 53 -13.46 -0.94 13.48
C VAL A 53 -13.39 -0.66 11.98
N GLN A 54 -13.65 0.59 11.58
CA GLN A 54 -13.72 0.97 10.18
C GLN A 54 -13.29 2.42 9.98
N PHE A 55 -12.52 2.68 8.93
CA PHE A 55 -12.14 4.02 8.48
C PHE A 55 -12.66 4.24 7.07
N PHE A 56 -12.97 5.49 6.75
CA PHE A 56 -13.47 5.89 5.45
C PHE A 56 -12.51 6.86 4.81
N VAL A 57 -12.14 6.60 3.56
CA VAL A 57 -11.32 7.51 2.75
C VAL A 57 -12.13 7.91 1.55
N THR A 58 -12.46 9.20 1.45
CA THR A 58 -13.19 9.76 0.32
C THR A 58 -12.22 10.32 -0.70
N ILE A 59 -12.31 9.80 -1.92
CA ILE A 59 -11.46 10.14 -3.06
C ILE A 59 -12.29 10.91 -4.09
N ASP A 60 -11.69 11.93 -4.70
CA ASP A 60 -12.22 12.62 -5.87
C ASP A 60 -11.44 12.13 -7.10
N GLY A 61 -12.03 11.18 -7.83
CA GLY A 61 -11.45 10.57 -9.03
C GLY A 61 -11.35 11.56 -10.19
N ASP A 62 -12.29 12.50 -10.30
CA ASP A 62 -12.28 13.55 -11.32
C ASP A 62 -11.14 14.56 -11.12
N SER A 63 -10.70 14.73 -9.87
CA SER A 63 -9.57 15.57 -9.49
C SER A 63 -8.25 14.79 -9.36
N SER A 64 -8.21 13.55 -9.85
CA SER A 64 -7.05 12.66 -9.78
C SER A 64 -6.49 12.36 -11.18
N SER A 65 -5.19 12.10 -11.27
CA SER A 65 -4.50 11.84 -12.53
C SER A 65 -3.35 10.86 -12.38
N ILE A 66 -2.91 10.29 -13.51
CA ILE A 66 -1.67 9.54 -13.67
C ILE A 66 -0.86 10.27 -14.75
N THR A 67 0.39 10.60 -14.44
CA THR A 67 1.33 11.16 -15.42
C THR A 67 2.29 10.08 -15.88
N LEU A 68 2.30 9.77 -17.17
CA LEU A 68 3.20 8.81 -17.79
C LEU A 68 4.61 9.37 -17.90
N LYS A 69 5.59 8.49 -18.14
CA LYS A 69 7.02 8.85 -18.24
C LYS A 69 7.32 9.82 -19.39
N ASP A 70 6.49 9.83 -20.44
CA ASP A 70 6.58 10.74 -21.58
C ASP A 70 5.88 12.09 -21.33
N GLY A 71 5.28 12.28 -20.15
CA GLY A 71 4.56 13.48 -19.77
C GLY A 71 3.07 13.47 -20.11
N THR A 72 2.55 12.43 -20.77
CA THR A 72 1.11 12.30 -21.01
C THR A 72 0.34 12.20 -19.69
N VAL A 73 -0.69 13.02 -19.51
CA VAL A 73 -1.54 13.03 -18.31
C VAL A 73 -2.85 12.32 -18.61
N LEU A 74 -3.11 11.24 -17.88
CA LEU A 74 -4.35 10.47 -17.93
C LEU A 74 -5.28 10.92 -16.79
N THR A 75 -6.57 11.09 -17.08
CA THR A 75 -7.61 11.46 -16.10
C THR A 75 -8.89 10.64 -16.34
N SER A 76 -9.96 10.89 -15.57
CA SER A 76 -11.30 10.34 -15.87
C SER A 76 -11.90 10.89 -17.18
N ARG A 77 -11.32 11.96 -17.74
CA ARG A 77 -11.84 12.68 -18.91
C ARG A 77 -11.03 12.46 -20.18
N THR A 78 -9.89 11.76 -20.12
CA THR A 78 -9.09 11.42 -21.30
C THR A 78 -9.50 10.07 -21.87
N SER A 79 -9.27 9.87 -23.17
CA SER A 79 -9.48 8.59 -23.85
C SER A 79 -8.26 8.24 -24.71
N PRO A 80 -7.49 7.20 -24.35
CA PRO A 80 -7.59 6.40 -23.12
C PRO A 80 -7.31 7.21 -21.84
N GLY A 81 -7.73 6.69 -20.69
CA GLY A 81 -7.66 7.41 -19.41
C GLY A 81 -7.68 6.48 -18.20
N ILE A 82 -8.10 7.03 -17.06
CA ILE A 82 -8.31 6.26 -15.82
C ILE A 82 -9.76 5.78 -15.81
N ASN A 83 -9.96 4.47 -15.91
CA ASN A 83 -11.25 3.84 -15.67
C ASN A 83 -11.42 3.57 -14.17
N TRP A 84 -12.27 4.37 -13.52
CA TRP A 84 -12.65 4.18 -12.12
C TRP A 84 -13.66 3.04 -11.90
N ASN A 85 -13.82 2.11 -12.86
CA ASN A 85 -14.64 0.90 -12.75
C ASN A 85 -16.08 1.15 -12.26
N GLY A 86 -16.69 2.23 -12.76
CA GLY A 86 -18.08 2.60 -12.45
C GLY A 86 -18.28 3.38 -11.15
N TYR A 87 -17.22 3.66 -10.38
CA TYR A 87 -17.33 4.58 -9.25
C TYR A 87 -17.75 5.99 -9.72
N PRO A 88 -18.60 6.71 -8.97
CA PRO A 88 -18.88 8.11 -9.25
C PRO A 88 -17.62 8.95 -9.12
N GLY A 89 -17.61 10.16 -9.71
CA GLY A 89 -16.46 11.07 -9.68
C GLY A 89 -15.91 11.36 -8.28
N ARG A 90 -16.76 11.23 -7.24
CA ARG A 90 -16.36 11.20 -5.84
C ARG A 90 -16.97 9.99 -5.14
N PHE A 91 -16.15 9.23 -4.43
CA PHE A 91 -16.53 7.96 -3.83
C PHE A 91 -15.73 7.69 -2.56
N SER A 92 -16.25 6.82 -1.68
CA SER A 92 -15.65 6.52 -0.38
C SER A 92 -15.38 5.03 -0.23
N PHE A 93 -14.22 4.69 0.34
CA PHE A 93 -13.87 3.32 0.70
C PHE A 93 -13.97 3.11 2.20
N GLY A 94 -14.79 2.15 2.61
CA GLY A 94 -14.82 1.65 3.98
C GLY A 94 -13.74 0.59 4.18
N LEU A 95 -12.71 0.93 4.95
CA LEU A 95 -11.55 0.10 5.25
C LEU A 95 -11.70 -0.46 6.67
N PHE A 96 -11.91 -1.77 6.78
CA PHE A 96 -12.01 -2.44 8.07
C PHE A 96 -10.63 -2.65 8.71
N THR A 97 -10.60 -2.64 10.02
CA THR A 97 -9.39 -2.91 10.82
C THR A 97 -9.60 -4.11 11.71
N ASP A 98 -8.66 -5.05 11.67
CA ASP A 98 -8.58 -6.17 12.60
C ASP A 98 -7.12 -6.35 13.06
N PRO A 99 -6.82 -6.17 14.36
CA PRO A 99 -7.74 -5.76 15.42
C PRO A 99 -8.23 -4.31 15.26
N PRO A 100 -9.33 -3.92 15.94
CA PRO A 100 -9.81 -2.54 15.95
C PRO A 100 -8.78 -1.54 16.48
N VAL A 101 -8.74 -0.34 15.92
CA VAL A 101 -7.86 0.74 16.39
C VAL A 101 -8.40 1.32 17.68
N GLN A 102 -7.59 1.30 18.73
CA GLN A 102 -7.92 1.94 20.00
C GLN A 102 -7.51 3.41 19.96
N VAL A 103 -8.49 4.30 20.06
CA VAL A 103 -8.28 5.73 20.30
C VAL A 103 -8.40 5.96 21.80
N THR A 104 -7.35 6.52 22.40
CA THR A 104 -7.29 6.84 23.83
C THR A 104 -7.20 8.35 24.01
N ASP A 105 -7.13 8.82 25.26
CA ASP A 105 -6.99 10.25 25.55
C ASP A 105 -5.67 10.85 25.03
N THR A 106 -4.66 10.02 24.74
CA THR A 106 -3.41 10.44 24.07
C THR A 106 -3.50 10.38 22.54
N GLY A 107 -4.66 10.05 21.99
CA GLY A 107 -4.88 9.86 20.55
C GLY A 107 -4.38 8.52 20.02
N ALA A 108 -4.42 8.40 18.69
CA ALA A 108 -3.86 7.28 17.94
C ALA A 108 -3.36 7.79 16.58
N VAL A 109 -2.27 7.23 16.09
CA VAL A 109 -1.76 7.51 14.73
C VAL A 109 -2.15 6.36 13.82
N VAL A 110 -2.93 6.69 12.79
CA VAL A 110 -3.46 5.75 11.82
C VAL A 110 -2.88 6.07 10.45
N VAL A 111 -2.46 5.02 9.75
CA VAL A 111 -1.92 5.12 8.40
C VAL A 111 -2.92 4.49 7.43
N ILE A 112 -3.28 5.25 6.40
CA ILE A 112 -3.95 4.71 5.21
C ILE A 112 -2.84 4.25 4.27
N ASP A 113 -2.64 2.95 4.22
CA ASP A 113 -1.67 2.29 3.36
C ASP A 113 -2.30 2.06 1.98
N PHE A 114 -1.77 2.73 0.95
CA PHE A 114 -2.26 2.62 -0.42
C PHE A 114 -1.28 1.74 -1.20
N ASP A 115 -1.70 0.51 -1.50
CA ASP A 115 -0.90 -0.38 -2.34
C ASP A 115 -1.07 0.06 -3.79
N LEU A 116 -0.16 0.90 -4.26
CA LEU A 116 -0.19 1.45 -5.61
C LEU A 116 -0.04 0.36 -6.67
N GLY A 117 0.83 -0.63 -6.43
CA GLY A 117 1.14 -1.69 -7.38
C GLY A 117 -0.05 -2.61 -7.65
N ARG A 118 -0.97 -2.73 -6.68
CA ARG A 118 -2.20 -3.51 -6.80
C ARG A 118 -3.42 -2.67 -7.13
N SER A 119 -3.42 -1.39 -6.81
CA SER A 119 -4.59 -0.51 -6.97
C SER A 119 -4.92 -0.14 -8.41
N PHE A 120 -3.95 -0.24 -9.32
CA PHE A 120 -4.14 0.03 -10.74
C PHE A 120 -3.59 -1.10 -11.60
N TYR A 121 -4.36 -1.53 -12.60
CA TYR A 121 -3.88 -2.42 -13.65
C TYR A 121 -3.83 -1.66 -14.97
N ALA A 122 -2.78 -1.88 -15.76
CA ALA A 122 -2.73 -1.37 -17.12
C ALA A 122 -3.75 -2.12 -17.98
N ASN A 123 -4.51 -1.41 -18.81
CA ASN A 123 -5.43 -2.05 -19.75
C ASN A 123 -4.68 -2.86 -20.81
N ASP A 124 -3.49 -2.39 -21.20
CA ASP A 124 -2.50 -3.10 -22.01
C ASP A 124 -1.14 -3.06 -21.29
N PRO A 125 -0.64 -4.20 -20.77
CA PRO A 125 0.66 -4.26 -20.11
C PRO A 125 1.86 -3.83 -20.98
N ALA A 126 1.73 -3.88 -22.31
CA ALA A 126 2.75 -3.45 -23.24
C ALA A 126 2.64 -1.95 -23.60
N ASN A 127 1.51 -1.29 -23.28
CA ASN A 127 1.23 0.08 -23.65
C ASN A 127 0.48 0.83 -22.53
N ALA A 128 1.23 1.53 -21.68
CA ALA A 128 0.64 2.35 -20.60
C ALA A 128 -0.29 3.48 -21.11
N ALA A 129 -0.14 3.93 -22.36
CA ALA A 129 -1.03 4.93 -22.95
C ALA A 129 -2.42 4.36 -23.27
N ALA A 130 -2.61 3.04 -23.20
CA ALA A 130 -3.94 2.40 -23.28
C ALA A 130 -4.80 2.63 -22.02
N GLY A 131 -4.27 3.31 -21.01
CA GLY A 131 -4.99 3.66 -19.79
C GLY A 131 -4.92 2.58 -18.71
N PHE A 132 -5.55 2.88 -17.58
CA PHE A 132 -5.51 2.04 -16.38
C PHE A 132 -6.91 1.85 -15.82
N GLY A 133 -7.20 0.67 -15.28
CA GLY A 133 -8.35 0.42 -14.44
C GLY A 133 -7.99 0.49 -12.96
N TYR A 134 -8.91 1.01 -12.13
CA TYR A 134 -8.71 1.19 -10.70
C TYR A 134 -9.51 0.20 -9.86
N VAL A 135 -8.86 -0.41 -8.87
CA VAL A 135 -9.45 -1.40 -7.96
C VAL A 135 -9.29 -1.06 -6.47
N GLY A 136 -8.43 -0.09 -6.13
CA GLY A 136 -8.37 0.51 -4.81
C GLY A 136 -7.97 -0.40 -3.66
N TYR A 137 -6.81 -1.07 -3.78
CA TYR A 137 -6.22 -1.81 -2.67
C TYR A 137 -5.65 -0.83 -1.64
N MET A 138 -6.40 -0.62 -0.56
CA MET A 138 -6.01 0.20 0.57
C MET A 138 -6.25 -0.55 1.87
N GLN A 139 -5.43 -0.27 2.88
CA GLN A 139 -5.54 -0.84 4.21
C GLN A 139 -5.35 0.25 5.26
N VAL A 140 -5.88 -0.01 6.45
CA VAL A 140 -5.68 0.84 7.61
C VAL A 140 -4.68 0.15 8.53
N ARG A 141 -3.65 0.88 8.96
CA ARG A 141 -2.63 0.40 9.88
C ARG A 141 -2.58 1.28 11.12
N ASN A 142 -2.55 0.68 12.29
CA ASN A 142 -2.23 1.39 13.52
C ASN A 142 -0.72 1.38 13.73
N SER A 143 -0.08 2.54 13.65
CA SER A 143 1.38 2.62 13.71
C SER A 143 1.94 2.13 15.05
N ALA A 144 1.17 2.24 16.14
CA ALA A 144 1.58 1.85 17.49
C ALA A 144 1.75 0.33 17.69
N VAL A 145 1.14 -0.49 16.83
CA VAL A 145 1.14 -1.96 16.96
C VAL A 145 1.80 -2.64 15.76
N THR A 146 2.58 -1.91 14.99
CA THR A 146 3.23 -2.42 13.78
C THR A 146 4.75 -2.34 13.87
N GLY A 147 5.43 -3.10 13.01
CA GLY A 147 6.87 -3.00 12.76
C GLY A 147 7.16 -2.70 11.29
N SER A 148 8.42 -2.87 10.88
CA SER A 148 8.80 -2.70 9.49
C SER A 148 9.87 -3.70 9.05
N VAL A 149 9.96 -3.95 7.75
CA VAL A 149 11.04 -4.74 7.12
C VAL A 149 11.81 -3.85 6.15
N SER A 150 13.14 -3.92 6.15
CA SER A 150 13.96 -3.18 5.19
C SER A 150 15.20 -3.97 4.76
N GLY A 151 15.85 -3.51 3.70
CA GLY A 151 17.06 -4.11 3.17
C GLY A 151 17.52 -3.47 1.87
N THR A 152 18.46 -4.14 1.21
CA THR A 152 18.91 -3.81 -0.14
C THR A 152 18.81 -5.00 -1.07
N VAL A 153 18.50 -4.76 -2.34
CA VAL A 153 18.46 -5.77 -3.40
C VAL A 153 19.65 -5.58 -4.33
N ALA A 154 20.42 -6.66 -4.56
CA ALA A 154 21.56 -6.68 -5.47
C ALA A 154 21.54 -7.95 -6.33
N GLY A 155 22.13 -7.88 -7.52
CA GLY A 155 22.29 -9.07 -8.37
C GLY A 155 23.52 -9.87 -7.97
N VAL A 156 23.52 -11.18 -8.22
CA VAL A 156 24.72 -12.00 -8.09
C VAL A 156 25.86 -11.42 -8.95
N ASN A 157 27.00 -11.13 -8.34
CA ASN A 157 28.17 -10.50 -8.97
C ASN A 157 27.89 -9.14 -9.63
N ALA A 158 26.87 -8.41 -9.16
CA ALA A 158 26.49 -7.13 -9.73
C ALA A 158 26.18 -6.08 -8.67
N GLY A 159 25.87 -4.87 -9.15
CA GLY A 159 25.42 -3.77 -8.32
C GLY A 159 23.97 -3.91 -7.86
N SER A 160 23.51 -2.88 -7.18
CA SER A 160 22.13 -2.74 -6.74
C SER A 160 21.12 -2.92 -7.88
N ILE A 161 20.01 -3.59 -7.59
CA ILE A 161 18.88 -3.71 -8.52
C ILE A 161 17.84 -2.69 -8.12
N ALA A 162 17.61 -1.70 -8.99
CA ALA A 162 16.51 -0.76 -8.87
C ALA A 162 15.21 -1.35 -9.42
N ASP A 163 14.07 -0.85 -8.96
CA ASP A 163 12.72 -1.22 -9.41
C ASP A 163 12.40 -2.72 -9.25
N ALA A 164 13.13 -3.44 -8.38
CA ALA A 164 12.75 -4.79 -7.98
C ALA A 164 11.42 -4.70 -7.23
N SER A 165 10.52 -5.65 -7.48
CA SER A 165 9.29 -5.82 -6.72
C SER A 165 9.62 -6.53 -5.41
N ILE A 166 9.16 -5.98 -4.30
CA ILE A 166 9.28 -6.59 -2.98
C ILE A 166 7.87 -6.81 -2.43
N THR A 167 7.55 -8.03 -2.07
CA THR A 167 6.24 -8.41 -1.53
C THR A 167 6.40 -9.14 -0.21
N LEU A 168 5.72 -8.68 0.84
CA LEU A 168 5.63 -9.40 2.09
C LEU A 168 4.42 -10.36 2.04
N LEU A 169 4.69 -11.66 2.09
CA LEU A 169 3.70 -12.71 1.90
C LEU A 169 3.32 -13.37 3.22
N VAL A 170 2.01 -13.57 3.40
CA VAL A 170 1.41 -14.37 4.47
C VAL A 170 1.20 -15.79 3.95
N VAL A 171 1.99 -16.72 4.47
CA VAL A 171 1.93 -18.13 4.06
C VAL A 171 0.56 -18.70 4.42
N ASN A 172 -0.05 -19.39 3.45
CA ASN A 172 -1.25 -20.18 3.72
C ASN A 172 -0.83 -21.48 4.43
N PRO A 173 -1.22 -21.72 5.70
CA PRO A 173 -0.76 -22.88 6.44
C PRO A 173 -1.30 -24.20 5.88
N SER A 174 -2.42 -24.18 5.16
CA SER A 174 -2.98 -25.36 4.50
C SER A 174 -2.24 -25.73 3.21
N TYR A 175 -1.57 -24.75 2.59
CA TYR A 175 -0.82 -24.91 1.34
C TYR A 175 0.54 -24.19 1.42
N PRO A 176 1.44 -24.63 2.34
CA PRO A 176 2.65 -23.90 2.68
C PRO A 176 3.72 -23.93 1.61
N THR A 177 3.51 -24.63 0.50
CA THR A 177 4.42 -24.73 -0.65
C THR A 177 3.83 -24.18 -1.95
N ASP A 178 2.56 -23.71 -1.92
CA ASP A 178 1.88 -23.16 -3.09
C ASP A 178 1.71 -21.64 -2.93
N GLU A 179 2.68 -20.88 -3.45
CA GLU A 179 2.72 -19.41 -3.35
C GLU A 179 1.48 -18.75 -3.94
N ALA A 180 0.79 -19.38 -4.91
CA ALA A 180 -0.42 -18.84 -5.51
C ALA A 180 -1.59 -18.74 -4.50
N THR A 181 -1.51 -19.47 -3.38
CA THR A 181 -2.51 -19.46 -2.31
C THR A 181 -2.18 -18.49 -1.18
N TRP A 182 -1.01 -17.84 -1.21
CA TRP A 182 -0.53 -16.99 -0.12
C TRP A 182 -1.16 -15.60 -0.20
N GLY A 183 -1.38 -15.01 0.97
CA GLY A 183 -1.86 -13.64 1.07
C GLY A 183 -0.73 -12.65 0.81
N VAL A 184 -1.03 -11.53 0.16
CA VAL A 184 -0.12 -10.39 0.11
C VAL A 184 -0.44 -9.47 1.27
N TRP A 185 0.55 -9.22 2.12
CA TRP A 185 0.41 -8.26 3.20
C TRP A 185 0.64 -6.83 2.72
N GLY A 186 1.69 -6.62 1.93
CA GLY A 186 2.04 -5.31 1.38
C GLY A 186 3.18 -5.41 0.36
N THR A 187 3.33 -4.38 -0.44
CA THR A 187 4.31 -4.31 -1.53
C THR A 187 5.18 -3.06 -1.43
N ALA A 188 6.40 -3.15 -1.97
CA ALA A 188 7.35 -2.06 -2.09
C ALA A 188 8.19 -2.24 -3.36
N ARG A 189 8.98 -1.21 -3.70
CA ARG A 189 9.98 -1.30 -4.76
C ARG A 189 11.34 -0.81 -4.29
N SER A 190 12.39 -1.45 -4.78
CA SER A 190 13.74 -0.98 -4.51
C SER A 190 14.02 0.33 -5.24
N ASP A 191 14.68 1.26 -4.56
CA ASP A 191 15.10 2.53 -5.15
C ASP A 191 16.32 2.37 -6.06
N ALA A 192 16.84 3.48 -6.61
CA ALA A 192 18.00 3.49 -7.48
C ALA A 192 19.28 2.87 -6.85
N THR A 193 19.34 2.80 -5.52
CA THR A 193 20.44 2.18 -4.75
C THR A 193 20.11 0.76 -4.29
N GLY A 194 18.97 0.21 -4.71
CA GLY A 194 18.49 -1.10 -4.33
C GLY A 194 17.81 -1.14 -2.96
N ARG A 195 17.69 -0.02 -2.24
CA ARG A 195 17.09 0.01 -0.90
C ARG A 195 15.57 -0.09 -0.99
N PHE A 196 14.98 -0.80 -0.05
CA PHE A 196 13.54 -0.87 0.11
C PHE A 196 13.15 -0.80 1.59
N ARG A 197 11.91 -0.39 1.84
CA ARG A 197 11.30 -0.47 3.17
C ARG A 197 9.80 -0.74 3.07
N LEU A 198 9.34 -1.73 3.82
CA LEU A 198 7.94 -2.10 4.03
C LEU A 198 7.55 -1.70 5.46
N PRO A 199 6.95 -0.52 5.65
CA PRO A 199 6.49 -0.06 6.96
C PRO A 199 5.17 -0.72 7.38
N TYR A 200 4.80 -0.51 8.64
CA TYR A 200 3.45 -0.78 9.17
C TYR A 200 2.97 -2.22 9.01
N ALA A 201 3.91 -3.17 9.06
CA ALA A 201 3.58 -4.59 9.05
C ALA A 201 3.10 -5.06 10.42
N SER A 202 2.05 -5.87 10.44
CA SER A 202 1.63 -6.51 11.69
C SER A 202 2.74 -7.43 12.21
N PRO A 203 2.84 -7.64 13.54
CA PRO A 203 3.77 -8.60 14.09
C PRO A 203 3.45 -10.01 13.59
N GLY A 204 4.48 -10.76 13.22
CA GLY A 204 4.29 -12.09 12.63
C GLY A 204 5.54 -12.60 11.93
N SER A 205 5.43 -13.77 11.30
CA SER A 205 6.47 -14.36 10.45
C SER A 205 5.95 -14.43 9.02
N TYR A 206 6.77 -13.96 8.09
CA TYR A 206 6.42 -13.80 6.68
C TYR A 206 7.43 -14.46 5.76
N VAL A 207 7.07 -14.60 4.49
CA VAL A 207 8.03 -14.80 3.40
C VAL A 207 8.20 -13.48 2.68
N LEU A 208 9.44 -13.03 2.50
CA LEU A 208 9.74 -11.88 1.65
C LEU A 208 10.05 -12.37 0.23
N ALA A 209 9.19 -12.01 -0.72
CA ALA A 209 9.41 -12.23 -2.13
C ALA A 209 10.09 -11.02 -2.75
N VAL A 210 11.16 -11.28 -3.49
CA VAL A 210 11.88 -10.28 -4.30
C VAL A 210 11.89 -10.78 -5.73
N ASP A 211 11.34 -9.98 -6.64
CA ASP A 211 11.32 -10.27 -8.07
C ASP A 211 12.03 -9.12 -8.79
N ALA A 212 13.12 -9.43 -9.49
CA ALA A 212 13.82 -8.42 -10.27
C ALA A 212 12.97 -7.94 -11.47
N PRO A 213 13.19 -6.73 -12.00
CA PRO A 213 12.44 -6.23 -13.15
C PRO A 213 12.41 -7.24 -14.29
N ALA A 214 11.28 -7.34 -15.00
CA ALA A 214 11.10 -8.31 -16.09
C ALA A 214 12.18 -8.19 -17.18
N THR A 215 12.67 -6.97 -17.40
CA THR A 215 13.75 -6.63 -18.35
C THR A 215 15.16 -6.96 -17.86
N SER A 216 15.34 -7.34 -16.59
CA SER A 216 16.64 -7.70 -16.03
C SER A 216 17.00 -9.17 -16.28
N ALA A 217 18.30 -9.48 -16.20
CA ALA A 217 18.81 -10.85 -16.28
C ALA A 217 18.61 -11.66 -14.98
N TYR A 218 18.11 -11.03 -13.91
CA TYR A 218 17.95 -11.66 -12.60
C TYR A 218 16.56 -12.28 -12.44
N GLY A 219 16.52 -13.37 -11.69
CA GLY A 219 15.30 -14.10 -11.37
C GLY A 219 14.62 -13.51 -10.15
N SER A 220 14.22 -14.42 -9.25
CA SER A 220 13.54 -14.10 -8.01
C SER A 220 14.24 -14.73 -6.82
N LEU A 221 13.95 -14.20 -5.64
CA LEU A 221 14.41 -14.70 -4.35
C LEU A 221 13.20 -14.78 -3.41
N ARG A 222 13.14 -15.84 -2.60
CA ARG A 222 12.18 -15.99 -1.51
C ARG A 222 12.95 -16.16 -0.21
N VAL A 223 12.68 -15.29 0.76
CA VAL A 223 13.33 -15.30 2.08
C VAL A 223 12.27 -15.68 3.13
N PRO A 224 12.22 -16.93 3.58
CA PRO A 224 11.27 -17.35 4.60
C PRO A 224 11.69 -16.88 6.00
N GLY A 225 10.74 -16.85 6.93
CA GLY A 225 11.02 -16.59 8.34
C GLY A 225 11.36 -15.13 8.65
N VAL A 226 10.94 -14.19 7.81
CA VAL A 226 11.12 -12.76 8.09
C VAL A 226 10.15 -12.38 9.22
N ALA A 227 10.70 -12.23 10.42
CA ALA A 227 9.95 -11.86 11.61
C ALA A 227 9.72 -10.34 11.65
N VAL A 228 8.51 -9.93 12.00
CA VAL A 228 8.14 -8.55 12.30
C VAL A 228 7.72 -8.47 13.76
N SER A 229 8.20 -7.45 14.46
CA SER A 229 7.87 -7.17 15.86
C SER A 229 7.41 -5.72 16.02
N VAL A 230 6.52 -5.47 16.97
CA VAL A 230 6.00 -4.12 17.26
C VAL A 230 7.15 -3.16 17.54
N GLY A 231 7.13 -2.00 16.89
CA GLY A 231 8.10 -0.92 17.10
C GLY A 231 9.52 -1.21 16.60
N ALA A 232 9.74 -2.35 15.94
CA ALA A 232 11.05 -2.76 15.45
C ALA A 232 11.16 -2.70 13.91
N GLU A 233 12.36 -2.43 13.43
CA GLU A 233 12.73 -2.60 12.02
C GLU A 233 13.58 -3.87 11.85
N THR A 234 13.03 -4.84 11.13
CA THR A 234 13.74 -6.06 10.72
C THR A 234 14.58 -5.77 9.49
N LYS A 235 15.89 -5.71 9.68
CA LYS A 235 16.85 -5.52 8.60
C LYS A 235 17.24 -6.85 7.99
N THR A 236 16.89 -7.07 6.74
CA THR A 236 17.24 -8.26 5.96
C THR A 236 18.67 -8.26 5.45
N GLY A 237 19.35 -7.11 5.52
CA GLY A 237 20.68 -6.93 4.94
C GLY A 237 20.61 -6.82 3.41
N MET A 238 21.62 -7.36 2.74
CA MET A 238 21.68 -7.42 1.28
C MET A 238 21.10 -8.74 0.78
N LEU A 239 20.04 -8.63 -0.02
CA LEU A 239 19.36 -9.71 -0.70
C LEU A 239 19.97 -9.89 -2.08
N VAL A 240 20.68 -11.01 -2.29
CA VAL A 240 21.36 -11.31 -3.55
C VAL A 240 20.45 -12.15 -4.44
N VAL A 241 19.98 -11.57 -5.53
CA VAL A 241 19.07 -12.20 -6.50
C VAL A 241 19.89 -12.98 -7.53
N PRO A 242 19.58 -14.27 -7.77
CA PRO A 242 20.29 -15.09 -8.76
C PRO A 242 19.97 -14.67 -10.20
N LEU A 243 20.78 -15.14 -11.15
CA LEU A 243 20.45 -15.07 -12.58
C LEU A 243 19.26 -15.99 -12.90
N ARG A 244 18.53 -15.68 -13.98
CA ARG A 244 17.47 -16.55 -14.53
C ARG A 244 18.03 -17.80 -15.20
#